data_AF-A0A8I0SFG2-F1
#
_entry.id   AF-A0A8I0SFG2-F1
#
_cell.length_a   1.000
_cell.length_b   1.000
_cell.length_c   1.000
_cell.angle_alpha   90.00
_cell.angle_beta   90.00
_cell.angle_gamma   90.00
#
_symmetry.space_group_name_H-M   'P 1'
#
loop_
_entity.id
_entity.type
_entity.pdbx_description
1 polymer ?
#
loop_
_entity_poly.entity_id
_entity_poly.type
_entity_poly.pdbx_seq_one_letter_code
_entity_poly.pdbx_strand_id
1 'polypeptide(L)'
;MQDDISGWTDWNAHFDGIEEISSPSELHGLLTGIVCVTQSPTKDEWSQILNTLNVPALSEEALESLTDESEDVSHALSDDELDYLPMLPDDSHQLVDRVQALADWCAGVVLGFGLASGHIRADEQELIEHLQDVAAVEFEDSDNDDEGEASYEELYEFVRLIPVSLSIGRKKISVSESSLLKNFHAKSRNQESTADPQTIVEMFTPHRPS
;
A
#
# COMPACT_ATOMS: atom_id res chain seq x y z
N MET A 1 -8.91 -2.09 -19.46
CA MET A 1 -8.05 -1.00 -20.00
C MET A 1 -6.71 -1.62 -20.32
N GLN A 2 -6.01 -1.25 -21.40
CA GLN A 2 -4.69 -1.85 -21.68
C GLN A 2 -3.65 -1.41 -20.63
N ASP A 3 -2.74 -2.29 -20.25
CA ASP A 3 -1.72 -2.03 -19.22
C ASP A 3 -0.88 -0.78 -19.44
N ASP A 4 -0.53 -0.50 -20.70
CA ASP A 4 0.23 0.71 -21.07
C ASP A 4 -0.57 2.00 -20.88
N ILE A 5 -1.90 1.91 -20.81
CA ILE A 5 -2.80 3.05 -20.59
C ILE A 5 -3.11 3.20 -19.10
N SER A 6 -3.24 2.09 -18.36
CA SER A 6 -3.46 2.12 -16.92
C SER A 6 -2.21 2.48 -16.12
N GLY A 7 -1.02 2.35 -16.71
CA GLY A 7 0.26 2.50 -16.02
C GLY A 7 0.76 1.20 -15.36
N TRP A 8 0.03 0.08 -15.52
CA TRP A 8 0.38 -1.21 -14.92
C TRP A 8 1.79 -1.67 -15.32
N THR A 9 2.17 -1.54 -16.59
CA THR A 9 3.49 -1.97 -17.08
C THR A 9 4.62 -1.32 -16.27
N ASP A 10 4.56 0.01 -16.09
CA ASP A 10 5.58 0.77 -15.37
C ASP A 10 5.50 0.55 -13.86
N TRP A 11 4.28 0.46 -13.31
CA TRP A 11 4.05 0.14 -11.90
C TRP A 11 4.63 -1.22 -11.52
N ASN A 12 4.27 -2.26 -12.29
CA ASN A 12 4.77 -3.62 -12.10
C ASN A 12 6.30 -3.67 -12.21
N ALA A 13 6.90 -2.95 -13.17
CA ALA A 13 8.36 -2.91 -13.31
C ALA A 13 9.10 -2.32 -12.10
N HIS A 14 8.48 -1.39 -11.37
CA HIS A 14 9.07 -0.77 -10.17
C HIS A 14 8.92 -1.64 -8.91
N PHE A 15 7.80 -2.36 -8.78
CA PHE A 15 7.40 -2.96 -7.50
C PHE A 15 7.34 -4.48 -7.50
N ASP A 16 7.48 -5.13 -8.66
CA ASP A 16 7.57 -6.59 -8.72
C ASP A 16 8.80 -7.11 -7.96
N GLY A 17 8.63 -8.25 -7.29
CA GLY A 17 9.70 -8.94 -6.57
C GLY A 17 10.11 -8.33 -5.22
N ILE A 18 9.36 -7.35 -4.69
CA ILE A 18 9.56 -6.86 -3.31
C ILE A 18 8.93 -7.87 -2.33
N GLU A 19 9.73 -8.70 -1.65
CA GLU A 19 9.19 -9.81 -0.83
C GLU A 19 8.23 -9.37 0.29
N GLU A 20 8.43 -8.19 0.87
CA GLU A 20 7.57 -7.66 1.94
C GLU A 20 6.23 -7.10 1.45
N ILE A 21 6.03 -7.04 0.12
CA ILE A 21 4.80 -6.64 -0.55
C ILE A 21 4.46 -7.76 -1.53
N SER A 22 3.45 -8.57 -1.24
CA SER A 22 3.14 -9.80 -1.97
C SER A 22 3.00 -9.58 -3.49
N SER A 23 2.47 -8.43 -3.91
CA SER A 23 2.42 -8.01 -5.31
C SER A 23 2.35 -6.49 -5.51
N PRO A 24 2.64 -5.97 -6.71
CA PRO A 24 2.41 -4.56 -7.05
C PRO A 24 0.96 -4.09 -6.83
N SER A 25 0.00 -4.99 -7.00
CA SER A 25 -1.42 -4.73 -6.71
C SER A 25 -1.68 -4.56 -5.22
N GLU A 26 -1.02 -5.35 -4.35
CA GLU A 26 -1.10 -5.14 -2.89
C GLU A 26 -0.60 -3.75 -2.49
N LEU A 27 0.52 -3.28 -3.05
CA LEU A 27 1.04 -1.92 -2.77
C LEU A 27 0.04 -0.84 -3.19
N HIS A 28 -0.59 -1.00 -4.36
CA HIS A 28 -1.62 -0.07 -4.80
C HIS A 28 -2.89 -0.14 -3.93
N GLY A 29 -3.23 -1.31 -3.41
CA GLY A 29 -4.27 -1.44 -2.40
C GLY A 29 -3.90 -0.69 -1.12
N LEU A 30 -2.68 -0.91 -0.62
CA LEU A 30 -2.14 -0.28 0.58
C LEU A 30 -2.19 1.25 0.48
N LEU A 31 -1.70 1.81 -0.62
CA LEU A 31 -1.76 3.26 -0.81
C LEU A 31 -3.20 3.76 -0.87
N THR A 32 -4.08 3.05 -1.56
CA THR A 32 -5.51 3.42 -1.68
C THR A 32 -6.16 3.47 -0.30
N GLY A 33 -5.96 2.44 0.53
CA GLY A 33 -6.48 2.39 1.90
C GLY A 33 -5.94 3.51 2.79
N ILE A 34 -4.67 3.88 2.64
CA ILE A 34 -4.06 5.01 3.36
C ILE A 34 -4.74 6.32 2.96
N VAL A 35 -4.82 6.61 1.66
CA VAL A 35 -5.40 7.88 1.16
C VAL A 35 -6.91 7.95 1.34
N CYS A 36 -7.61 6.82 1.57
CA CYS A 36 -8.97 6.84 2.08
C CYS A 36 -9.06 7.63 3.41
N VAL A 37 -8.04 7.61 4.25
CA VAL A 37 -8.06 8.19 5.61
C VAL A 37 -7.21 9.46 5.75
N THR A 38 -6.08 9.54 5.06
CA THR A 38 -5.12 10.64 5.17
C THR A 38 -5.10 11.52 3.92
N GLN A 39 -4.43 12.66 4.02
CA GLN A 39 -3.88 13.34 2.84
C GLN A 39 -2.84 12.43 2.17
N SER A 40 -2.58 12.63 0.87
CA SER A 40 -1.53 11.88 0.16
C SER A 40 -0.19 12.01 0.87
N PRO A 41 0.50 10.89 1.17
CA PRO A 41 1.81 10.92 1.79
C PRO A 41 2.84 11.56 0.87
N THR A 42 3.76 12.33 1.44
CA THR A 42 4.92 12.79 0.66
C THR A 42 5.87 11.61 0.38
N LYS A 43 6.82 11.80 -0.55
CA LYS A 43 8.18 11.21 -0.45
C LYS A 43 8.70 11.42 0.98
N ASP A 44 9.73 10.80 1.53
CA ASP A 44 10.01 10.87 2.99
C ASP A 44 8.93 10.20 3.88
N GLU A 45 7.65 10.56 3.80
CA GLU A 45 6.57 9.86 4.53
C GLU A 45 6.39 8.45 3.98
N TRP A 46 6.37 8.27 2.66
CA TRP A 46 6.40 6.96 2.03
C TRP A 46 7.61 6.13 2.45
N SER A 47 8.80 6.72 2.46
CA SER A 47 10.02 6.04 2.93
C SER A 47 9.89 5.54 4.37
N GLN A 48 9.24 6.32 5.25
CA GLN A 48 9.03 5.95 6.65
C GLN A 48 7.93 4.89 6.81
N ILE A 49 6.85 4.98 6.02
CA ILE A 49 5.76 4.00 5.99
C ILE A 49 6.33 2.64 5.55
N LEU A 50 7.02 2.59 4.41
CA LEU A 50 7.60 1.39 3.85
C LEU A 50 8.63 0.75 4.80
N ASN A 51 9.51 1.54 5.41
CA ASN A 51 10.43 1.04 6.44
C ASN A 51 9.70 0.47 7.67
N THR A 52 8.54 1.02 8.05
CA THR A 52 7.73 0.46 9.13
C THR A 52 7.20 -0.94 8.78
N LEU A 53 6.89 -1.15 7.50
CA LEU A 53 6.49 -2.43 6.89
C LEU A 53 7.67 -3.32 6.52
N ASN A 54 8.89 -2.94 6.90
CA ASN A 54 10.11 -3.67 6.59
C ASN A 54 10.48 -3.76 5.10
N VAL A 55 9.79 -3.00 4.25
CA VAL A 55 10.10 -2.90 2.82
C VAL A 55 11.48 -2.23 2.63
N PRO A 56 12.37 -2.79 1.78
CA PRO A 56 13.65 -2.20 1.43
C PRO A 56 13.51 -0.77 0.90
N ALA A 57 14.58 0.02 1.02
CA ALA A 57 14.62 1.34 0.42
C ALA A 57 14.44 1.23 -1.11
N LEU A 58 13.41 1.90 -1.63
CA LEU A 58 13.12 1.97 -3.05
C LEU A 58 14.14 2.87 -3.79
N SER A 59 14.22 2.74 -5.11
CA SER A 59 14.92 3.72 -5.94
C SER A 59 14.23 5.07 -5.89
N GLU A 60 14.94 6.12 -6.32
CA GLU A 60 14.39 7.48 -6.37
C GLU A 60 13.14 7.52 -7.27
N GLU A 61 13.23 6.86 -8.43
CA GLU A 61 12.19 6.80 -9.46
C GLU A 61 10.96 6.01 -8.98
N ALA A 62 11.15 4.85 -8.33
CA ALA A 62 10.03 4.07 -7.79
C ALA A 62 9.31 4.83 -6.67
N LEU A 63 10.06 5.55 -5.83
CA LEU A 63 9.47 6.35 -4.75
C LEU A 63 8.74 7.60 -5.27
N GLU A 64 9.21 8.21 -6.36
CA GLU A 64 8.50 9.27 -7.08
C GLU A 64 7.20 8.73 -7.68
N SER A 65 7.25 7.60 -8.40
CA SER A 65 6.06 6.95 -8.96
C SER A 65 5.01 6.60 -7.90
N LEU A 66 5.41 6.08 -6.73
CA LEU A 66 4.48 5.82 -5.62
C LEU A 66 3.86 7.10 -5.05
N THR A 67 4.64 8.19 -5.01
CA THR A 67 4.16 9.48 -4.50
C THR A 67 3.13 10.06 -5.45
N ASP A 68 3.45 10.13 -6.74
CA ASP A 68 2.57 10.66 -7.78
C ASP A 68 1.27 9.86 -7.87
N GLU A 69 1.35 8.53 -7.86
CA GLU A 69 0.15 7.66 -7.85
C GLU A 69 -0.74 7.92 -6.63
N SER A 70 -0.14 8.15 -5.45
CA SER A 70 -0.92 8.46 -4.25
C SER A 70 -1.63 9.83 -4.30
N GLU A 71 -1.10 10.78 -5.08
CA GLU A 71 -1.75 12.06 -5.35
C GLU A 71 -2.91 11.87 -6.33
N ASP A 72 -2.68 11.13 -7.42
CA ASP A 72 -3.69 10.83 -8.44
C ASP A 72 -4.86 10.04 -7.87
N VAL A 73 -4.61 9.01 -7.07
CA VAL A 73 -5.67 8.27 -6.37
C VAL A 73 -6.43 9.18 -5.41
N SER A 74 -5.76 10.07 -4.67
CA SER A 74 -6.47 10.99 -3.78
C SER A 74 -7.39 11.94 -4.55
N HIS A 75 -7.01 12.36 -5.75
CA HIS A 75 -7.85 13.16 -6.63
C HIS A 75 -9.04 12.35 -7.14
N ALA A 76 -8.81 11.16 -7.72
CA ALA A 76 -9.86 10.30 -8.27
C ALA A 76 -10.90 9.89 -7.22
N LEU A 77 -10.49 9.59 -5.98
CA LEU A 77 -11.41 9.27 -4.88
C LEU A 77 -12.25 10.46 -4.40
N SER A 78 -11.88 11.69 -4.78
CA SER A 78 -12.59 12.92 -4.46
C SER A 78 -13.41 13.46 -5.64
N ASP A 79 -13.29 12.85 -6.81
CA ASP A 79 -14.00 13.26 -8.02
C ASP A 79 -15.46 12.75 -8.01
N ASP A 80 -16.36 13.54 -8.58
CA ASP A 80 -17.76 13.18 -8.77
C ASP A 80 -17.96 12.22 -9.97
N GLU A 81 -16.95 12.06 -10.83
CA GLU A 81 -17.01 11.21 -12.04
C GLU A 81 -16.85 9.70 -11.77
N LEU A 82 -16.50 9.29 -10.53
CA LEU A 82 -16.33 7.89 -10.13
C LEU A 82 -15.36 7.10 -11.02
N ASP A 83 -14.28 7.77 -11.44
CA ASP A 83 -13.29 7.31 -12.42
C ASP A 83 -12.10 6.57 -11.80
N TYR A 84 -12.09 6.37 -10.47
CA TYR A 84 -11.08 5.57 -9.79
C TYR A 84 -10.99 4.14 -10.36
N LEU A 85 -9.75 3.72 -10.65
CA LEU A 85 -9.39 2.39 -11.12
C LEU A 85 -8.29 1.78 -10.25
N PRO A 86 -8.47 0.54 -9.75
CA PRO A 86 -7.40 -0.25 -9.16
C PRO A 86 -6.29 -0.54 -10.18
N MET A 87 -5.02 -0.39 -9.76
CA MET A 87 -3.83 -0.81 -10.50
C MET A 87 -3.72 -2.35 -10.50
N LEU A 88 -4.25 -2.96 -11.56
CA LEU A 88 -4.35 -4.42 -11.76
C LEU A 88 -3.91 -4.77 -13.19
N PRO A 89 -3.49 -6.03 -13.45
CA PRO A 89 -3.23 -6.51 -14.79
C PRO A 89 -4.50 -6.55 -15.65
N ASP A 90 -4.37 -6.25 -16.94
CA ASP A 90 -5.48 -6.20 -17.89
C ASP A 90 -5.99 -7.58 -18.39
N ASP A 91 -6.94 -7.54 -19.31
CA ASP A 91 -7.61 -8.70 -19.91
C ASP A 91 -6.68 -9.59 -20.76
N SER A 92 -5.44 -9.14 -21.03
CA SER A 92 -4.43 -9.95 -21.73
C SER A 92 -3.73 -10.98 -20.84
N HIS A 93 -3.84 -10.82 -19.52
CA HIS A 93 -3.33 -11.75 -18.51
C HIS A 93 -4.28 -12.95 -18.30
N GLN A 94 -3.83 -13.99 -17.60
CA GLN A 94 -4.73 -15.11 -17.26
C GLN A 94 -5.72 -14.68 -16.18
N LEU A 95 -6.94 -15.22 -16.21
CA LEU A 95 -7.97 -14.92 -15.20
C LEU A 95 -7.48 -15.19 -13.77
N VAL A 96 -6.76 -16.30 -13.55
CA VAL A 96 -6.17 -16.64 -12.24
C VAL A 96 -5.23 -15.54 -11.72
N ASP A 97 -4.42 -14.94 -12.60
CA ASP A 97 -3.47 -13.89 -12.23
C ASP A 97 -4.23 -12.60 -11.85
N ARG A 98 -5.29 -12.28 -12.60
CA ARG A 98 -6.16 -11.13 -12.31
C ARG A 98 -6.93 -11.29 -11.01
N VAL A 99 -7.48 -12.48 -10.74
CA VAL A 99 -8.19 -12.78 -9.49
C VAL A 99 -7.23 -12.67 -8.30
N GLN A 100 -6.02 -13.21 -8.42
CA GLN A 100 -5.00 -13.09 -7.37
C GLN A 100 -4.62 -11.62 -7.15
N ALA A 101 -4.40 -10.85 -8.22
CA ALA A 101 -4.06 -9.43 -8.11
C ALA A 101 -5.18 -8.62 -7.43
N LEU A 102 -6.46 -8.92 -7.73
CA LEU A 102 -7.60 -8.28 -7.07
C LEU A 102 -7.69 -8.65 -5.58
N ALA A 103 -7.44 -9.92 -5.24
CA ALA A 103 -7.40 -10.37 -3.85
C ALA A 103 -6.28 -9.66 -3.05
N ASP A 104 -5.08 -9.59 -3.62
CA ASP A 104 -3.93 -8.89 -3.05
C ASP A 104 -4.21 -7.39 -2.88
N TRP A 105 -4.82 -6.75 -3.90
CA TRP A 105 -5.22 -5.35 -3.83
C TRP A 105 -6.23 -5.13 -2.69
N CYS A 106 -7.23 -5.99 -2.53
CA CYS A 106 -8.20 -5.92 -1.43
C CYS A 106 -7.51 -6.04 -0.06
N ALA A 107 -6.58 -6.98 0.08
CA ALA A 107 -5.78 -7.14 1.30
C ALA A 107 -4.99 -5.85 1.62
N GLY A 108 -4.37 -5.28 0.58
CA GLY A 108 -3.68 -3.99 0.65
C GLY A 108 -4.59 -2.87 1.15
N VAL A 109 -5.80 -2.71 0.58
CA VAL A 109 -6.75 -1.65 1.00
C VAL A 109 -7.09 -1.78 2.48
N VAL A 110 -7.42 -2.98 2.94
CA VAL A 110 -7.74 -3.24 4.36
C VAL A 110 -6.56 -2.92 5.26
N LEU A 111 -5.35 -3.35 4.87
CA LEU A 111 -4.12 -3.08 5.61
C LEU A 111 -3.85 -1.56 5.70
N GLY A 112 -3.89 -0.86 4.56
CA GLY A 112 -3.62 0.57 4.48
C GLY A 112 -4.61 1.40 5.28
N PHE A 113 -5.90 1.08 5.16
CA PHE A 113 -6.96 1.72 5.93
C PHE A 113 -6.76 1.53 7.44
N GLY A 114 -6.42 0.31 7.86
CA GLY A 114 -6.13 0.00 9.27
C GLY A 114 -4.89 0.74 9.80
N LEU A 115 -3.79 0.73 9.03
CA LEU A 115 -2.53 1.41 9.40
C LEU A 115 -2.68 2.93 9.50
N ALA A 116 -3.57 3.52 8.71
CA ALA A 116 -3.91 4.93 8.78
C ALA A 116 -4.82 5.30 9.96
N SER A 117 -5.15 4.34 10.85
CA SER A 117 -6.16 4.50 11.92
C SER A 117 -7.55 4.82 11.35
N GLY A 118 -7.92 4.23 10.22
CA GLY A 118 -9.25 4.36 9.63
C GLY A 118 -10.33 3.90 10.59
N HIS A 119 -11.17 4.83 11.06
CA HIS A 119 -12.36 4.48 11.82
C HIS A 119 -13.47 4.03 10.87
N ILE A 120 -13.95 2.80 11.06
CA ILE A 120 -15.09 2.24 10.33
C ILE A 120 -16.38 2.88 10.87
N ARG A 121 -17.09 3.61 10.01
CA ARG A 121 -18.42 4.17 10.28
C ARG A 121 -19.47 3.05 10.23
N ALA A 122 -20.64 3.29 10.81
CA ALA A 122 -21.68 2.26 10.97
C ALA A 122 -22.15 1.66 9.64
N ASP A 123 -22.09 2.43 8.56
CA ASP A 123 -22.47 2.06 7.19
C ASP A 123 -21.31 1.51 6.34
N GLU A 124 -20.09 1.47 6.88
CA GLU A 124 -18.89 0.99 6.18
C GLU A 124 -18.44 -0.41 6.60
N GLN A 125 -19.07 -0.99 7.63
CA GLN A 125 -18.66 -2.30 8.16
C GLN A 125 -18.77 -3.39 7.08
N GLU A 126 -19.90 -3.46 6.38
CA GLU A 126 -20.09 -4.43 5.29
C GLU A 126 -19.06 -4.23 4.16
N LEU A 127 -18.67 -2.99 3.87
CA LEU A 127 -17.67 -2.72 2.82
C LEU A 127 -16.30 -3.30 3.16
N ILE A 128 -15.86 -3.16 4.42
CA ILE A 128 -14.59 -3.74 4.88
C ILE A 128 -14.67 -5.27 4.91
N GLU A 129 -15.80 -5.83 5.36
CA GLU A 129 -16.04 -7.28 5.35
C GLU A 129 -15.97 -7.83 3.91
N HIS A 130 -16.58 -7.16 2.94
CA HIS A 130 -16.51 -7.55 1.54
C HIS A 130 -15.09 -7.53 0.96
N LEU A 131 -14.27 -6.51 1.28
CA LEU A 131 -12.86 -6.49 0.88
C LEU A 131 -12.10 -7.68 1.49
N GLN A 132 -12.38 -8.03 2.75
CA GLN A 132 -11.77 -9.16 3.42
C GLN A 132 -12.19 -10.51 2.79
N ASP A 133 -13.46 -10.64 2.40
CA ASP A 133 -13.96 -11.81 1.70
C ASP A 133 -13.26 -11.97 0.34
N VAL A 134 -13.11 -10.89 -0.42
CA VAL A 134 -12.39 -10.91 -1.72
C VAL A 134 -10.91 -11.21 -1.55
N ALA A 135 -10.27 -10.65 -0.51
CA ALA A 135 -8.88 -10.94 -0.18
C ALA A 135 -8.62 -12.41 0.18
N ALA A 136 -9.67 -13.17 0.51
CA ALA A 136 -9.61 -14.59 0.84
C ALA A 136 -10.12 -15.50 -0.29
N VAL A 137 -10.41 -14.96 -1.48
CA VAL A 137 -10.85 -15.76 -2.63
C VAL A 137 -9.76 -16.74 -3.04
N GLU A 138 -10.16 -17.99 -3.25
CA GLU A 138 -9.34 -19.03 -3.85
C GLU A 138 -9.85 -19.30 -5.26
N PHE A 139 -8.95 -19.38 -6.25
CA PHE A 139 -9.29 -19.65 -7.64
C PHE A 139 -9.17 -21.15 -7.93
N GLU A 140 -10.21 -21.75 -8.53
CA GLU A 140 -10.19 -23.14 -8.99
C GLU A 140 -10.04 -23.22 -10.52
N ASP A 141 -9.38 -24.27 -11.03
CA ASP A 141 -9.24 -24.47 -12.49
C ASP A 141 -10.60 -24.54 -13.23
N SER A 142 -11.67 -24.89 -12.51
CA SER A 142 -13.04 -24.90 -13.06
C SER A 142 -13.60 -23.50 -13.31
N ASP A 143 -13.04 -22.47 -12.69
CA ASP A 143 -13.48 -21.08 -12.84
C ASP A 143 -12.88 -20.44 -14.11
N ASN A 144 -11.96 -21.13 -14.80
CA ASN A 144 -11.31 -20.64 -16.01
C ASN A 144 -12.20 -20.85 -17.25
N ASP A 145 -13.35 -20.18 -17.27
CA ASP A 145 -14.31 -20.16 -18.36
C ASP A 145 -14.99 -18.78 -18.53
N ASP A 146 -15.89 -18.66 -19.50
CA ASP A 146 -16.60 -17.40 -19.79
C ASP A 146 -17.48 -16.91 -18.61
N GLU A 147 -17.93 -17.81 -17.73
CA GLU A 147 -18.73 -17.45 -16.55
C GLU A 147 -17.83 -16.89 -15.44
N GLY A 148 -16.64 -17.45 -15.26
CA GLY A 148 -15.62 -16.90 -14.37
C GLY A 148 -15.14 -15.52 -14.80
N GLU A 149 -14.94 -15.29 -16.11
CA GLU A 149 -14.59 -13.96 -16.65
C GLU A 149 -15.68 -12.92 -16.34
N ALA A 150 -16.96 -13.27 -16.56
CA ALA A 150 -18.07 -12.38 -16.24
C ALA A 150 -18.17 -12.11 -14.72
N SER A 151 -17.95 -13.14 -13.90
CA SER A 151 -17.98 -13.03 -12.44
C SER A 151 -16.84 -12.14 -11.91
N TYR A 152 -15.66 -12.23 -12.51
CA TYR A 152 -14.53 -11.35 -12.18
C TYR A 152 -14.84 -9.89 -12.50
N GLU A 153 -15.39 -9.59 -13.68
CA GLU A 153 -15.76 -8.22 -14.06
C GLU A 153 -16.80 -7.62 -13.10
N GLU A 154 -17.82 -8.39 -12.71
CA GLU A 154 -18.80 -7.95 -11.72
C GLU A 154 -18.15 -7.68 -10.35
N LEU A 155 -17.26 -8.57 -9.92
CA LEU A 155 -16.54 -8.43 -8.66
C LEU A 155 -15.60 -7.23 -8.66
N TYR A 156 -14.84 -7.04 -9.73
CA TYR A 156 -13.95 -5.90 -9.95
C TYR A 156 -14.72 -4.58 -9.87
N GLU A 157 -15.84 -4.46 -10.60
CA GLU A 157 -16.67 -3.26 -10.61
C GLU A 157 -17.28 -2.94 -9.24
N PHE A 158 -17.70 -3.97 -8.49
CA PHE A 158 -18.17 -3.78 -7.13
C PHE A 158 -17.05 -3.30 -6.20
N VAL A 159 -15.90 -3.97 -6.23
CA VAL A 159 -14.77 -3.72 -5.35
C VAL A 159 -14.16 -2.33 -5.59
N ARG A 160 -14.01 -1.89 -6.84
CA ARG A 160 -13.41 -0.57 -7.14
C ARG A 160 -14.20 0.60 -6.59
N LEU A 161 -15.50 0.44 -6.32
CA LEU A 161 -16.35 1.49 -5.74
C LEU A 161 -16.23 1.58 -4.21
N ILE A 162 -15.63 0.59 -3.56
CA ILE A 162 -15.49 0.57 -2.11
C ILE A 162 -14.58 1.70 -1.61
N PRO A 163 -13.35 1.92 -2.13
CA PRO A 163 -12.51 3.04 -1.70
C PRO A 163 -13.14 4.42 -1.89
N VAL A 164 -13.92 4.58 -2.96
CA VAL A 164 -14.68 5.81 -3.21
C VAL A 164 -15.71 6.01 -2.09
N SER A 165 -16.48 4.98 -1.78
CA SER A 165 -17.46 4.98 -0.69
C SER A 165 -16.81 5.28 0.68
N LEU A 166 -15.68 4.64 0.97
CA LEU A 166 -14.91 4.86 2.21
C LEU A 166 -14.36 6.29 2.32
N SER A 167 -14.08 6.94 1.18
CA SER A 167 -13.55 8.30 1.12
C SER A 167 -14.63 9.37 1.25
N ILE A 168 -15.84 9.11 0.76
CA ILE A 168 -16.94 10.08 0.75
C ILE A 168 -17.25 10.58 2.17
N GLY A 169 -17.31 11.90 2.32
CA GLY A 169 -17.63 12.58 3.58
C GLY A 169 -16.60 12.39 4.70
N ARG A 170 -15.47 11.71 4.43
CA ARG A 170 -14.42 11.50 5.42
C ARG A 170 -13.48 12.70 5.42
N LYS A 171 -13.32 13.33 6.59
CA LYS A 171 -12.28 14.34 6.76
C LYS A 171 -10.91 13.66 6.79
N LYS A 172 -10.09 13.94 5.78
CA LYS A 172 -8.70 13.47 5.71
C LYS A 172 -7.85 14.13 6.79
N ILE A 173 -6.99 13.37 7.45
CA ILE A 173 -6.00 13.84 8.43
C ILE A 173 -4.60 13.91 7.79
N SER A 174 -3.67 14.64 8.37
CA SER A 174 -2.27 14.54 7.91
C SER A 174 -1.69 13.16 8.27
N VAL A 175 -0.76 12.66 7.46
CA VAL A 175 -0.09 11.37 7.74
C VAL A 175 0.59 11.39 9.12
N SER A 176 1.18 12.53 9.51
CA SER A 176 1.80 12.73 10.83
C SER A 176 0.86 12.55 12.03
N GLU A 177 -0.45 12.76 11.85
CA GLU A 177 -1.46 12.59 12.91
C GLU A 177 -1.93 11.13 13.03
N SER A 178 -1.76 10.34 11.96
CA SER A 178 -2.13 8.92 11.88
C SER A 178 -1.21 8.01 12.72
N SER A 179 -1.50 6.72 12.76
CA SER A 179 -0.58 5.72 13.36
C SER A 179 0.59 5.32 12.48
N LEU A 180 0.59 5.69 11.19
CA LEU A 180 1.58 5.26 10.20
C LEU A 180 3.02 5.54 10.64
N LEU A 181 3.27 6.73 11.20
CA LEU A 181 4.60 7.19 11.58
C LEU A 181 4.90 7.06 13.09
N LYS A 182 3.91 6.66 13.92
CA LYS A 182 4.10 6.57 15.37
C LYS A 182 5.12 5.50 15.75
N ASN A 183 5.14 4.39 15.01
CA ASN A 183 6.10 3.30 15.22
C ASN A 183 7.51 3.64 14.72
N PHE A 184 7.62 4.46 13.66
CA PHE A 184 8.91 4.96 13.17
C PHE A 184 9.62 5.80 14.25
N HIS A 185 8.91 6.73 14.89
CA HIS A 185 9.48 7.54 15.98
C HIS A 185 9.86 6.74 17.23
N ALA A 186 9.27 5.55 17.45
CA ALA A 186 9.64 4.66 18.54
C ALA A 186 10.88 3.81 18.19
N LYS A 187 10.96 3.27 16.96
CA LYS A 187 12.12 2.53 16.45
C LYS A 187 13.36 3.43 16.34
N SER A 188 13.22 4.65 15.82
CA SER A 188 14.30 5.62 15.65
C SER A 188 14.88 6.10 17.01
N ARG A 189 14.02 6.37 18.01
CA ARG A 189 14.46 6.68 19.38
C ARG A 189 15.26 5.54 20.03
N ASN A 190 14.91 4.30 19.76
CA ASN A 190 15.66 3.15 20.27
C ASN A 190 17.00 2.96 19.54
N GLN A 191 17.07 3.20 18.22
CA GLN A 191 18.33 3.12 17.47
C GLN A 191 19.33 4.23 17.87
N GLU A 192 18.87 5.47 18.05
CA GLU A 192 19.73 6.56 18.57
C GLU A 192 20.25 6.29 19.98
N SER A 193 19.46 5.60 20.83
CA SER A 193 19.89 5.23 22.19
C SER A 193 20.95 4.12 22.24
N THR A 194 21.12 3.36 21.14
CA THR A 194 22.14 2.31 21.03
C THR A 194 23.45 2.76 20.40
N ALA A 195 23.50 3.98 19.85
CA ALA A 195 24.71 4.59 19.33
C ALA A 195 25.43 5.39 20.43
N ASP A 196 26.19 4.71 21.29
CA ASP A 196 27.01 5.33 22.34
C ASP A 196 28.23 6.07 21.72
N PRO A 197 28.41 7.40 21.93
CA PRO A 197 29.53 8.15 21.37
C PRO A 197 30.85 8.03 22.17
N GLN A 198 31.01 7.07 23.07
CA GLN A 198 32.22 6.95 23.90
C GLN A 198 32.94 5.61 23.73
N THR A 199 33.73 5.49 22.67
CA THR A 199 34.91 4.61 22.69
C THR A 199 36.15 5.40 22.27
N ILE A 200 36.54 6.36 23.09
CA ILE A 200 37.91 6.89 23.08
C ILE A 200 38.77 5.82 23.75
N VAL A 201 39.47 5.02 22.93
CA VAL A 201 40.49 4.08 23.43
C VAL A 201 41.69 4.92 23.89
N GLU A 202 41.77 5.19 25.19
CA GLU A 202 42.99 5.73 25.80
C GLU A 202 44.12 4.70 25.65
N MET A 203 45.07 4.99 24.77
CA MET A 203 46.30 4.21 24.61
C MET A 203 47.18 4.37 25.86
N PHE A 204 47.12 3.38 26.75
CA PHE A 204 48.06 3.25 27.87
C PHE A 204 49.49 3.02 27.33
N THR A 205 50.40 3.96 27.58
CA THR A 205 51.84 3.78 27.38
C THR A 205 52.50 3.39 28.72
N PRO A 206 53.06 2.18 28.85
CA PRO A 206 53.68 1.77 30.11
C PRO A 206 55.07 2.41 30.27
N HIS A 207 55.22 3.26 31.28
CA HIS A 207 56.53 3.74 31.74
C HIS A 207 57.35 2.58 32.33
N ARG A 208 58.58 2.41 31.81
CA ARG A 208 59.60 1.50 32.34
C ARG A 208 60.47 2.26 33.34
N PRO A 209 60.57 1.86 34.63
CA PRO A 209 61.60 2.40 35.51
C PRO A 209 62.95 1.70 35.23
N SER A 210 64.01 2.49 35.40
CA SER A 210 65.45 2.19 35.24
C SER A 210 65.94 0.96 36.00
#